data_AF-A0AAT9LUB3-F1
#
_entry.id   AF-A0AAT9LUB3-F1
#
_cell.length_a   1.000
_cell.length_b   1.000
_cell.length_c   1.000
_cell.angle_alpha   90.00
_cell.angle_beta   90.00
_cell.angle_gamma   90.00
#
_symmetry.space_group_name_H-M   'P 1'
#
loop_
_entity.id
_entity.type
_entity.pdbx_description
1 polymer ?
#
loop_
_entity_poly.entity_id
_entity_poly.type
_entity_poly.pdbx_seq_one_letter_code
_entity_poly.pdbx_strand_id
1 'polypeptide(L)'
;MQFHVLGPLEVRTSCGARVELRATKPGALLAVLLLNANAWVGVDQLIDGIWHEQAVPMSALRNLRSYVWQLRQTLGERLESRPGGYRIKVLPGELDTEQAGTLAESARAAVAVGAYESAVEQLSGALALWRGTPLEGLTFDAARSLAARLEELRSELRCLLADAHLALDRATDAIALLRDVTDRDPLREGAWAQLVLALHQAGRPAEALAAFERVRKVLHTELGIDPGPELVAAQRKVLCERDPGKSAKLSLVAGSGPASRRSGIDELLASATSEVLIMTAGVGPGQIDAVRRISQANLRPGVRCRVLCPDSARLSGVLSSLSLAGVDVRTDTEIPMEALVVDRTSTVLPADRSSSGSSSGVAVFRLPGVVTATVGLFERIWPGAVPLSPTALADAGDTAVLTNREHDLLTLLCSGSTDESAAARLDISVRTVRRMVADIMNRLGARSRFQAGVKAADRGWLMDKAG
;
A
#
# COMPACT_ATOMS: atom_id res chain seq x y z
N MET A 1 27.47 -44.43 -15.88
CA MET A 1 28.09 -43.33 -16.67
C MET A 1 27.68 -42.03 -16.01
N GLN A 2 28.41 -40.94 -16.19
CA GLN A 2 28.00 -39.63 -15.68
C GLN A 2 27.97 -38.61 -16.83
N PHE A 3 26.92 -37.82 -16.85
CA PHE A 3 26.62 -36.80 -17.83
C PHE A 3 26.62 -35.45 -17.13
N HIS A 4 27.28 -34.51 -17.78
CA HIS A 4 27.76 -33.31 -17.13
C HIS A 4 27.53 -32.14 -18.08
N VAL A 5 26.45 -31.40 -17.86
CA VAL A 5 26.00 -30.30 -18.74
C VAL A 5 25.99 -28.93 -18.05
N LEU A 6 26.18 -28.87 -16.72
CA LEU A 6 26.30 -27.64 -15.94
C LEU A 6 27.72 -27.03 -16.04
N GLY A 7 28.26 -26.99 -17.24
CA GLY A 7 29.61 -26.58 -17.60
C GLY A 7 29.90 -27.03 -19.03
N PRO A 8 31.17 -27.09 -19.45
CA PRO A 8 31.53 -27.82 -20.67
C PRO A 8 30.91 -29.22 -20.68
N LEU A 9 30.35 -29.62 -21.83
CA LEU A 9 29.72 -30.94 -21.98
C LEU A 9 30.77 -32.04 -21.74
N GLU A 10 30.58 -32.81 -20.67
CA GLU A 10 31.44 -33.94 -20.34
C GLU A 10 30.62 -35.23 -20.22
N VAL A 11 31.21 -36.34 -20.66
CA VAL A 11 30.70 -37.68 -20.40
C VAL A 11 31.81 -38.47 -19.73
N ARG A 12 31.51 -39.06 -18.58
CA ARG A 12 32.44 -39.91 -17.84
C ARG A 12 31.94 -41.34 -17.80
N THR A 13 32.84 -42.28 -18.05
CA THR A 13 32.53 -43.71 -17.91
C THR A 13 32.38 -44.08 -16.43
N SER A 14 31.91 -45.29 -16.13
CA SER A 14 31.79 -45.78 -14.75
C SER A 14 33.12 -45.82 -13.99
N CYS A 15 34.26 -45.91 -14.69
CA CYS A 15 35.60 -45.79 -14.10
C CYS A 15 36.12 -44.35 -14.00
N GLY A 16 35.29 -43.34 -14.30
CA GLY A 16 35.61 -41.92 -14.15
C GLY A 16 36.44 -41.31 -15.28
N ALA A 17 36.82 -42.09 -16.31
CA ALA A 17 37.54 -41.60 -17.47
C ALA A 17 36.65 -40.70 -18.33
N ARG A 18 37.21 -39.57 -18.80
CA ARG A 18 36.52 -38.64 -19.70
C ARG A 18 36.45 -39.23 -21.11
N VAL A 19 35.26 -39.22 -21.69
CA VAL A 19 35.07 -39.45 -23.12
C VAL A 19 35.23 -38.11 -23.83
N GLU A 20 36.15 -38.04 -24.80
CA GLU A 20 36.30 -36.86 -25.65
C GLU A 20 35.11 -36.71 -26.58
N LEU A 21 34.12 -35.91 -26.17
CA LEU A 21 33.12 -35.34 -27.06
C LEU A 21 33.57 -33.92 -27.38
N ARG A 22 34.39 -33.76 -28.43
CA ARG A 22 34.77 -32.43 -28.91
C ARG A 22 33.53 -31.60 -29.19
N ALA A 23 33.64 -30.27 -29.09
CA ALA A 23 32.60 -29.30 -29.46
C ALA A 23 32.17 -29.46 -30.93
N THR A 24 31.24 -30.37 -31.17
CA THR A 24 30.88 -30.88 -32.50
C THR A 24 29.38 -31.13 -32.56
N LYS A 25 28.83 -31.24 -33.77
CA LYS A 25 27.40 -31.52 -33.99
C LYS A 25 26.88 -32.80 -33.29
N PRO A 26 27.67 -33.88 -33.10
CA PRO A 26 27.30 -34.99 -32.21
C PRO A 26 27.18 -34.60 -30.73
N GLY A 27 28.09 -33.79 -30.20
CA GLY A 27 27.98 -33.25 -28.84
C GLY A 27 26.72 -32.39 -28.69
N ALA A 28 26.36 -31.65 -29.73
CA ALA A 28 25.13 -30.86 -29.79
C ALA A 28 23.87 -31.71 -29.65
N LEU A 29 23.79 -32.75 -30.48
CA LEU A 29 22.73 -33.74 -30.43
C LEU A 29 22.62 -34.36 -29.03
N LEU A 30 23.75 -34.71 -28.43
CA LEU A 30 23.76 -35.28 -27.08
C LEU A 30 23.24 -34.30 -26.04
N ALA A 31 23.67 -33.03 -26.07
CA ALA A 31 23.19 -32.01 -25.14
C ALA A 31 21.66 -31.83 -25.20
N VAL A 32 21.09 -31.75 -26.41
CA VAL A 32 19.63 -31.64 -26.60
C VAL A 32 18.91 -32.87 -26.04
N LEU A 33 19.45 -34.08 -26.27
CA LEU A 33 18.88 -35.32 -25.73
C LEU A 33 19.00 -35.39 -24.20
N LEU A 34 20.11 -34.97 -23.61
CA LEU A 34 20.32 -34.99 -22.16
C LEU A 34 19.39 -34.01 -21.44
N LEU A 35 19.11 -32.85 -22.04
CA LEU A 35 18.17 -31.88 -21.47
C LEU A 35 16.70 -32.30 -21.63
N ASN A 36 16.46 -33.30 -22.47
CA ASN A 36 15.20 -34.03 -22.58
C ASN A 36 15.42 -35.50 -22.15
N ALA A 37 16.24 -35.72 -21.12
CA ALA A 37 16.61 -37.06 -20.65
C ALA A 37 15.36 -37.92 -20.42
N ASN A 38 15.43 -39.19 -20.82
CA ASN A 38 14.36 -40.19 -20.71
C ASN A 38 13.08 -39.88 -21.50
N ALA A 39 12.98 -38.74 -22.19
CA ALA A 39 11.91 -38.40 -23.11
C ALA A 39 12.29 -38.70 -24.56
N TRP A 40 11.27 -38.87 -25.41
CA TRP A 40 11.47 -39.04 -26.84
C TRP A 40 11.50 -37.69 -27.54
N VAL A 41 12.61 -37.39 -28.21
CA VAL A 41 12.79 -36.15 -28.97
C VAL A 41 12.59 -36.41 -30.46
N GLY A 42 11.76 -35.58 -31.09
CA GLY A 42 11.44 -35.70 -32.51
C GLY A 42 12.62 -35.35 -33.40
N VAL A 43 12.70 -35.97 -34.58
CA VAL A 43 13.76 -35.70 -35.56
C VAL A 43 13.79 -34.25 -36.00
N ASP A 44 12.63 -33.64 -36.25
CA ASP A 44 12.54 -32.24 -36.69
C ASP A 44 13.06 -31.30 -35.58
N GLN A 45 12.67 -31.55 -34.33
CA GLN A 45 13.17 -30.80 -33.17
C GLN A 45 14.70 -30.91 -33.00
N LEU A 46 15.28 -32.08 -33.27
CA LEU A 46 16.73 -32.28 -33.24
C LEU A 46 17.44 -31.56 -34.39
N ILE A 47 16.83 -31.53 -35.58
CA ILE A 47 17.37 -30.81 -36.74
C ILE A 47 17.31 -29.31 -36.49
N ASP A 48 16.16 -28.79 -36.07
CA ASP A 48 15.99 -27.38 -35.76
C ASP A 48 16.99 -26.95 -34.68
N GLY A 49 17.12 -27.74 -33.60
CA GLY A 49 18.04 -27.42 -32.51
C GLY A 49 19.52 -27.37 -32.91
N ILE A 50 19.96 -28.20 -33.88
CA ILE A 50 21.37 -28.28 -34.28
C ILE A 50 21.71 -27.27 -35.39
N TRP A 51 20.76 -26.90 -36.25
CA TRP A 51 21.03 -26.14 -37.48
C TRP A 51 20.36 -24.77 -37.61
N HIS A 52 19.56 -24.26 -36.66
CA HIS A 52 18.66 -23.11 -36.83
C HIS A 52 19.21 -21.85 -37.57
N GLU A 53 20.44 -21.39 -37.31
CA GLU A 53 21.06 -20.23 -38.02
C GLU A 53 21.70 -20.55 -39.37
N GLN A 54 21.97 -21.82 -39.66
CA GLN A 54 22.50 -22.27 -40.96
C GLN A 54 21.32 -22.78 -41.80
N ALA A 55 21.33 -22.50 -43.11
CA ALA A 55 20.35 -23.13 -44.00
C ALA A 55 20.37 -24.65 -43.77
N VAL A 56 19.22 -25.21 -43.32
CA VAL A 56 19.12 -26.63 -42.99
C VAL A 56 19.55 -27.42 -44.23
N PRO A 57 20.66 -28.17 -44.17
CA PRO A 57 21.16 -28.82 -45.35
C PRO A 57 20.16 -29.91 -45.75
N MET A 58 19.96 -30.11 -47.06
CA MET A 58 19.17 -31.24 -47.59
C MET A 58 19.62 -32.61 -47.04
N SER A 59 20.86 -32.68 -46.52
CA SER A 59 21.45 -33.86 -45.89
C SER A 59 21.28 -33.93 -44.36
N ALA A 60 20.51 -33.04 -43.72
CA ALA A 60 20.38 -32.97 -42.26
C ALA A 60 19.92 -34.30 -41.65
N LEU A 61 18.90 -34.95 -42.23
CA LEU A 61 18.43 -36.28 -41.81
C LEU A 61 19.52 -37.35 -41.89
N ARG A 62 20.32 -37.34 -42.95
CA ARG A 62 21.43 -38.28 -43.13
C ARG A 62 22.56 -38.02 -42.13
N ASN A 63 22.88 -36.75 -41.89
CA ASN A 63 23.89 -36.34 -40.93
C ASN A 63 23.46 -36.68 -39.50
N LEU A 64 22.20 -36.47 -39.15
CA LEU A 64 21.63 -36.85 -37.86
C LEU A 64 21.80 -38.34 -37.59
N ARG A 65 21.47 -39.22 -38.55
CA ARG A 65 21.70 -40.67 -38.43
C ARG A 65 23.19 -41.00 -38.22
N SER A 66 24.08 -40.27 -38.88
CA SER A 66 25.53 -40.43 -38.73
C SER A 66 26.00 -40.02 -37.33
N TYR A 67 25.48 -38.91 -36.79
CA TYR A 67 25.79 -38.45 -35.44
C TYR A 67 25.24 -39.41 -34.37
N VAL A 68 24.02 -39.93 -34.55
CA VAL A 68 23.46 -40.97 -33.69
C VAL A 68 24.33 -42.23 -33.70
N TRP A 69 24.79 -42.66 -34.88
CA TRP A 69 25.69 -43.81 -35.00
C TRP A 69 27.01 -43.56 -34.25
N GLN A 70 27.62 -42.38 -34.39
CA GLN A 70 28.83 -42.00 -33.65
C GLN A 70 28.61 -42.00 -32.13
N LEU A 71 27.52 -41.39 -31.66
CA LEU A 71 27.17 -41.38 -30.24
C LEU A 71 26.92 -42.80 -29.71
N ARG A 72 26.32 -43.69 -30.50
CA ARG A 72 26.12 -45.10 -30.12
C ARG A 72 27.41 -45.87 -29.89
N GLN A 73 28.48 -45.56 -30.62
CA GLN A 73 29.78 -46.20 -30.38
C GLN A 73 30.29 -45.94 -28.96
N THR A 74 29.88 -44.82 -28.36
CA THR A 74 30.25 -44.47 -26.98
C THR A 74 29.17 -44.88 -25.97
N LEU A 75 27.92 -44.51 -26.23
CA LEU A 75 26.81 -44.61 -25.27
C LEU A 75 26.11 -45.99 -25.30
N GLY A 76 26.36 -46.79 -26.35
CA GLY A 76 25.77 -48.10 -26.54
C GLY A 76 24.24 -48.07 -26.58
N GLU A 77 23.63 -49.02 -25.88
CA GLU A 77 22.18 -49.22 -25.83
C GLU A 77 21.41 -48.12 -25.10
N ARG A 78 22.11 -47.16 -24.47
CA ARG A 78 21.47 -46.00 -23.83
C ARG A 78 20.80 -45.07 -24.83
N LEU A 79 21.27 -45.05 -26.08
CA LEU A 79 20.69 -44.23 -27.15
C LEU A 79 19.72 -45.05 -28.00
N GLU A 80 18.44 -44.91 -27.68
CA GLU A 80 17.35 -45.63 -28.31
C GLU A 80 16.81 -44.88 -29.53
N SER A 81 16.32 -45.65 -30.51
CA SER A 81 15.64 -45.13 -31.68
C SER A 81 14.24 -45.68 -31.76
N ARG A 82 13.32 -44.85 -32.22
CA ARG A 82 12.01 -45.25 -32.74
C ARG A 82 11.74 -44.52 -34.06
N PRO A 83 10.73 -44.92 -34.83
CA PRO A 83 10.30 -44.13 -35.98
C PRO A 83 10.06 -42.67 -35.56
N GLY A 84 10.75 -41.72 -36.22
CA GLY A 84 10.58 -40.29 -36.00
C GLY A 84 11.26 -39.69 -34.77
N GLY A 85 12.05 -40.42 -33.98
CA GLY A 85 12.72 -39.83 -32.82
C GLY A 85 13.78 -40.67 -32.12
N TYR A 86 14.48 -40.02 -31.19
CA TYR A 86 15.54 -40.60 -30.38
C TYR A 86 15.32 -40.29 -28.90
N ARG A 87 15.84 -41.17 -28.04
CA ARG A 87 15.80 -41.00 -26.58
C ARG A 87 17.13 -41.45 -25.99
N ILE A 88 17.62 -40.69 -25.02
CA ILE A 88 18.72 -41.15 -24.16
C ILE A 88 18.18 -41.65 -22.81
N LYS A 89 18.63 -42.84 -22.41
CA LYS A 89 18.38 -43.42 -21.09
C LYS A 89 19.44 -42.97 -20.09
N VAL A 90 19.00 -42.25 -19.08
CA VAL A 90 19.80 -41.73 -17.97
C VAL A 90 19.22 -42.31 -16.68
N LEU A 91 20.06 -42.99 -15.89
CA LEU A 91 19.64 -43.52 -14.59
C LEU A 91 19.70 -42.42 -13.52
N PRO A 92 18.96 -42.55 -12.42
CA PRO A 92 19.00 -41.57 -11.33
C PRO A 92 20.41 -41.30 -10.85
N GLY A 93 20.76 -40.02 -10.73
CA GLY A 93 22.09 -39.58 -10.31
C GLY A 93 23.18 -39.70 -11.38
N GLU A 94 22.84 -40.00 -12.64
CA GLU A 94 23.83 -39.97 -13.73
C GLU A 94 23.92 -38.61 -14.42
N LEU A 95 22.95 -37.71 -14.26
CA LEU A 95 22.94 -36.39 -14.90
C LEU A 95 22.95 -35.26 -13.85
N ASP A 96 23.90 -34.34 -13.98
CA ASP A 96 24.06 -33.23 -13.04
C ASP A 96 22.86 -32.27 -12.98
N THR A 97 22.15 -32.02 -14.09
CA THR A 97 20.90 -31.23 -14.06
C THR A 97 19.76 -31.92 -13.30
N GLU A 98 19.67 -33.25 -13.38
CA GLU A 98 18.69 -34.03 -12.61
C GLU A 98 19.02 -33.97 -11.12
N GLN A 99 20.30 -34.17 -10.77
CA GLN A 99 20.78 -34.03 -9.40
C GLN A 99 20.51 -32.63 -8.83
N ALA A 100 20.82 -31.58 -9.59
CA ALA A 100 20.54 -30.20 -9.21
C ALA A 100 19.04 -29.96 -8.97
N GLY A 101 18.18 -30.53 -9.84
CA GLY A 101 16.73 -30.48 -9.68
C GLY A 101 16.25 -31.16 -8.41
N THR A 102 16.71 -32.38 -8.12
CA THR A 102 16.36 -33.13 -6.90
C THR A 102 16.79 -32.39 -5.63
N LEU A 103 17.98 -31.79 -5.63
CA LEU A 103 18.48 -30.98 -4.52
C LEU A 103 17.63 -29.70 -4.35
N ALA A 104 17.26 -29.04 -5.45
CA ALA A 104 16.41 -27.85 -5.42
C ALA A 104 15.00 -28.15 -4.88
N GLU A 105 14.40 -29.26 -5.29
CA GLU A 105 13.09 -29.71 -4.78
C GLU A 105 13.16 -30.03 -3.29
N SER A 106 14.20 -30.75 -2.87
CA SER A 106 14.45 -31.05 -1.45
C SER A 106 14.62 -29.76 -0.64
N ALA A 107 15.32 -28.76 -1.19
CA ALA A 107 15.56 -27.49 -0.51
C ALA A 107 14.26 -26.69 -0.35
N ARG A 108 13.41 -26.67 -1.38
CA ARG A 108 12.08 -26.03 -1.29
C ARG A 108 11.21 -26.72 -0.23
N ALA A 109 11.25 -28.04 -0.14
CA ALA A 109 10.56 -28.79 0.90
C ALA A 109 11.11 -28.46 2.31
N ALA A 110 12.43 -28.33 2.45
CA ALA A 110 13.06 -27.92 3.70
C ALA A 110 12.69 -26.49 4.12
N VAL A 111 12.66 -25.54 3.18
CA VAL A 111 12.19 -24.16 3.41
C VAL A 111 10.73 -24.14 3.88
N ALA A 112 9.85 -24.94 3.26
CA ALA A 112 8.44 -24.99 3.62
C ALA A 112 8.19 -25.43 5.07
N VAL A 113 9.10 -26.21 5.66
CA VAL A 113 9.04 -26.64 7.07
C VAL A 113 9.94 -25.82 8.00
N GLY A 114 10.58 -24.76 7.49
CA GLY A 114 11.49 -23.89 8.25
C GLY A 114 12.86 -24.49 8.56
N ALA A 115 13.24 -25.60 7.90
CA ALA A 115 14.53 -26.25 8.06
C ALA A 115 15.61 -25.58 7.18
N TYR A 116 15.92 -24.31 7.46
CA TYR A 116 16.77 -23.49 6.61
C TYR A 116 18.22 -23.98 6.52
N GLU A 117 18.79 -24.61 7.55
CA GLU A 117 20.13 -25.20 7.48
C GLU A 117 20.21 -26.31 6.44
N SER A 118 19.20 -27.19 6.39
CA SER A 118 19.10 -28.26 5.39
C SER A 118 18.93 -27.68 3.98
N ALA A 119 18.13 -26.62 3.84
CA ALA A 119 17.98 -25.91 2.58
C ALA A 119 19.32 -25.31 2.10
N VAL A 120 20.10 -24.69 2.99
CA VAL A 120 21.43 -24.15 2.67
C VAL A 120 22.36 -25.26 2.19
N GLU A 121 22.41 -26.40 2.87
CA GLU A 121 23.24 -27.54 2.49
C GLU A 121 22.88 -28.04 1.08
N GLN A 122 21.58 -28.25 0.82
CA GLN A 122 21.09 -28.78 -0.45
C GLN A 122 21.29 -27.80 -1.60
N LEU A 123 21.02 -26.50 -1.41
CA LEU A 123 21.22 -25.48 -2.43
C LEU A 123 22.70 -25.25 -2.73
N SER A 124 23.56 -25.27 -1.71
CA SER A 124 25.01 -25.20 -1.88
C SER A 124 25.53 -26.41 -2.65
N GLY A 125 25.04 -27.61 -2.31
CA GLY A 125 25.33 -28.83 -3.04
C GLY A 125 24.89 -28.78 -4.51
N ALA A 126 23.70 -28.24 -4.78
CA ALA A 126 23.20 -28.04 -6.14
C ALA A 126 24.10 -27.09 -6.92
N LEU A 127 24.39 -25.90 -6.37
CA LEU A 127 25.23 -24.88 -7.01
C LEU A 127 26.66 -25.36 -7.25
N ALA A 128 27.20 -26.26 -6.42
CA ALA A 128 28.52 -26.87 -6.59
C ALA A 128 28.62 -27.78 -7.83
N LEU A 129 27.48 -28.22 -8.41
CA LEU A 129 27.47 -28.99 -9.66
C LEU A 129 27.82 -28.13 -10.89
N TRP A 130 27.69 -26.81 -10.79
CA TRP A 130 28.10 -25.89 -11.85
C TRP A 130 29.62 -25.76 -11.90
N ARG A 131 30.21 -26.13 -13.04
CA ARG A 131 31.66 -26.16 -13.29
C ARG A 131 32.15 -25.08 -14.25
N GLY A 132 31.29 -24.13 -14.60
CA GLY A 132 31.58 -23.06 -15.55
C GLY A 132 30.31 -22.54 -16.21
N THR A 133 30.42 -22.06 -17.44
CA THR A 133 29.27 -21.74 -18.27
C THR A 133 28.64 -23.04 -18.80
N PRO A 134 27.33 -23.26 -18.64
CA PRO A 134 26.65 -24.43 -19.17
C PRO A 134 26.87 -24.57 -20.67
N LEU A 135 27.17 -25.79 -21.10
CA LEU A 135 27.43 -26.15 -22.50
C LEU A 135 28.54 -25.31 -23.15
N GLU A 136 29.50 -24.82 -22.38
CA GLU A 136 30.62 -24.03 -22.89
C GLU A 136 31.37 -24.75 -24.03
N GLY A 137 31.73 -23.98 -25.06
CA GLY A 137 32.35 -24.49 -26.27
C GLY A 137 31.36 -24.98 -27.33
N LEU A 138 30.08 -25.16 -27.01
CA LEU A 138 29.05 -25.52 -27.99
C LEU A 138 28.46 -24.28 -28.66
N THR A 139 28.73 -24.09 -29.95
CA THR A 139 28.41 -22.85 -30.69
C THR A 139 27.13 -22.90 -31.52
N PHE A 140 26.14 -23.73 -31.16
CA PHE A 140 24.86 -23.84 -31.87
C PHE A 140 23.70 -23.26 -31.05
N ASP A 141 22.60 -22.91 -31.70
CA ASP A 141 21.59 -22.02 -31.12
C ASP A 141 20.79 -22.66 -29.98
N ALA A 142 20.44 -23.94 -30.12
CA ALA A 142 19.82 -24.67 -29.01
C ALA A 142 20.76 -24.73 -27.80
N ALA A 143 22.07 -24.86 -27.96
CA ALA A 143 22.99 -24.79 -26.82
C ALA A 143 22.94 -23.43 -26.13
N ARG A 144 22.81 -22.32 -26.87
CA ARG A 144 22.71 -20.98 -26.27
C ARG A 144 21.41 -20.80 -25.49
N SER A 145 20.27 -21.18 -26.06
CA SER A 145 18.98 -21.07 -25.36
C SER A 145 18.89 -22.01 -24.15
N LEU A 146 19.45 -23.22 -24.28
CA LEU A 146 19.54 -24.18 -23.18
C LEU A 146 20.50 -23.72 -22.09
N ALA A 147 21.67 -23.16 -22.46
CA ALA A 147 22.61 -22.60 -21.51
C ALA A 147 22.00 -21.41 -20.76
N ALA A 148 21.27 -20.53 -21.46
CA ALA A 148 20.54 -19.43 -20.84
C ALA A 148 19.50 -19.94 -19.82
N ARG A 149 18.73 -20.98 -20.16
CA ARG A 149 17.78 -21.61 -19.22
C ARG A 149 18.47 -22.23 -18.00
N LEU A 150 19.66 -22.79 -18.16
CA LEU A 150 20.44 -23.34 -17.05
C LEU A 150 21.07 -22.25 -16.16
N GLU A 151 21.46 -21.11 -16.73
CA GLU A 151 21.91 -19.94 -15.96
C GLU A 151 20.76 -19.22 -15.26
N GLU A 152 19.55 -19.24 -15.85
CA GLU A 152 18.33 -18.80 -15.20
C GLU A 152 18.06 -19.62 -13.94
N LEU A 153 18.05 -20.96 -14.07
CA LEU A 153 17.93 -21.87 -12.94
C LEU A 153 19.03 -21.62 -11.88
N ARG A 154 20.28 -21.42 -12.31
CA ARG A 154 21.38 -21.11 -11.39
C ARG A 154 21.13 -19.82 -10.60
N SER A 155 20.58 -18.79 -11.25
CA SER A 155 20.25 -17.52 -10.61
C SER A 155 19.08 -17.69 -9.63
N GLU A 156 18.04 -18.44 -9.99
CA GLU A 156 16.95 -18.80 -9.07
C GLU A 156 17.45 -19.51 -7.81
N LEU A 157 18.35 -20.49 -7.97
CA LEU A 157 18.92 -21.23 -6.82
C LEU A 157 19.77 -20.32 -5.92
N ARG A 158 20.50 -19.36 -6.49
CA ARG A 158 21.25 -18.35 -5.70
C ARG A 158 20.30 -17.44 -4.92
N CYS A 159 19.21 -16.99 -5.53
CA CYS A 159 18.19 -16.18 -4.84
C CYS A 159 17.56 -16.96 -3.69
N LEU A 160 17.19 -18.24 -3.91
CA LEU A 160 16.62 -19.09 -2.87
C LEU A 160 17.62 -19.38 -1.74
N LEU A 161 18.90 -19.57 -2.08
CA LEU A 161 19.96 -19.75 -1.08
C LEU A 161 20.15 -18.46 -0.26
N ALA A 162 20.09 -17.29 -0.90
CA ALA A 162 20.15 -16.01 -0.21
C ALA A 162 18.99 -15.83 0.78
N ASP A 163 17.75 -16.19 0.40
CA ASP A 163 16.60 -16.17 1.32
C ASP A 163 16.82 -17.10 2.53
N ALA A 164 17.34 -18.30 2.32
CA ALA A 164 17.66 -19.24 3.40
C ALA A 164 18.76 -18.68 4.33
N HIS A 165 19.78 -18.00 3.78
CA HIS A 165 20.78 -17.31 4.60
C HIS A 165 20.18 -16.16 5.41
N LEU A 166 19.27 -15.37 4.83
CA LEU A 166 18.61 -14.27 5.54
C LEU A 166 17.74 -14.76 6.70
N ALA A 167 17.04 -15.89 6.51
CA ALA A 167 16.27 -16.54 7.57
C ALA A 167 17.14 -17.03 8.74
N LEU A 168 18.42 -17.35 8.48
CA LEU A 168 19.42 -17.77 9.46
C LEU A 168 20.27 -16.63 10.02
N ASP A 169 19.91 -15.37 9.72
CA ASP A 169 20.66 -14.17 10.10
C ASP A 169 22.10 -14.12 9.54
N ARG A 170 22.33 -14.78 8.41
CA ARG A 170 23.61 -14.83 7.69
C ARG A 170 23.63 -13.83 6.52
N ALA A 171 23.32 -12.57 6.82
CA ALA A 171 23.14 -11.54 5.80
C ALA A 171 24.37 -11.33 4.89
N THR A 172 25.58 -11.50 5.42
CA THR A 172 26.83 -11.35 4.63
C THR A 172 26.92 -12.36 3.48
N ASP A 173 26.54 -13.61 3.72
CA ASP A 173 26.55 -14.68 2.70
C ASP A 173 25.50 -14.38 1.62
N ALA A 174 24.30 -13.96 2.04
CA ALA A 174 23.24 -13.53 1.13
C ALA A 174 23.68 -12.36 0.23
N ILE A 175 24.35 -11.34 0.78
CA ILE A 175 24.85 -10.18 0.02
C ILE A 175 25.83 -10.63 -1.07
N ALA A 176 26.74 -11.56 -0.77
CA ALA A 176 27.73 -12.04 -1.75
C ALA A 176 27.05 -12.74 -2.94
N LEU A 177 26.08 -13.61 -2.66
CA LEU A 177 25.31 -14.32 -3.68
C LEU A 177 24.49 -13.34 -4.55
N LEU A 178 23.79 -12.40 -3.91
CA LEU A 178 22.90 -11.48 -4.61
C LEU A 178 23.66 -10.48 -5.48
N ARG A 179 24.87 -10.06 -5.09
CA ARG A 179 25.73 -9.24 -5.95
C ARG A 179 26.14 -9.96 -7.23
N ASP A 180 26.51 -11.25 -7.15
CA ASP A 180 26.82 -12.04 -8.36
C ASP A 180 25.59 -12.16 -9.28
N VAL A 181 24.39 -12.28 -8.72
CA VAL A 181 23.15 -12.31 -9.52
C VAL A 181 22.87 -10.95 -10.17
N THR A 182 22.91 -9.86 -9.41
CA THR A 182 22.56 -8.52 -9.93
C THR A 182 23.61 -7.93 -10.86
N ASP A 183 24.88 -8.33 -10.75
CA ASP A 183 25.93 -7.94 -11.69
C ASP A 183 25.79 -8.69 -13.03
N ARG A 184 25.30 -9.93 -13.02
CA ARG A 184 25.04 -10.73 -14.25
C ARG A 184 23.74 -10.35 -14.94
N ASP A 185 22.69 -10.11 -14.16
CA ASP A 185 21.37 -9.75 -14.64
C ASP A 185 20.84 -8.49 -13.92
N PRO A 186 21.27 -7.30 -14.37
CA PRO A 186 20.89 -6.04 -13.73
C PRO A 186 19.39 -5.72 -13.80
N LEU A 187 18.63 -6.38 -14.68
CA LEU A 187 17.20 -6.13 -14.87
C LEU A 187 16.31 -6.99 -13.95
N ARG A 188 16.90 -7.92 -13.18
CA ARG A 188 16.17 -8.78 -12.25
C ARG A 188 15.83 -8.07 -10.94
N GLU A 189 14.71 -7.36 -10.94
CA GLU A 189 14.26 -6.56 -9.79
C GLU A 189 14.15 -7.35 -8.47
N GLY A 190 13.70 -8.61 -8.51
CA GLY A 190 13.56 -9.45 -7.32
C GLY A 190 14.89 -9.68 -6.58
N ALA A 191 15.98 -9.91 -7.32
CA ALA A 191 17.32 -10.07 -6.74
C ALA A 191 17.82 -8.76 -6.12
N TRP A 192 17.51 -7.61 -6.73
CA TRP A 192 17.79 -6.30 -6.15
C TRP A 192 16.99 -6.06 -4.86
N ALA A 193 15.71 -6.42 -4.83
CA ALA A 193 14.89 -6.29 -3.63
C ALA A 193 15.45 -7.12 -2.47
N GLN A 194 15.84 -8.37 -2.73
CA GLN A 194 16.54 -9.22 -1.76
C GLN A 194 17.87 -8.60 -1.31
N LEU A 195 18.66 -8.01 -2.22
CA LEU A 195 19.94 -7.38 -1.89
C LEU A 195 19.75 -6.18 -0.97
N VAL A 196 18.75 -5.33 -1.24
CA VAL A 196 18.38 -4.19 -0.39
C VAL A 196 18.01 -4.67 1.03
N LEU A 197 17.20 -5.73 1.14
CA LEU A 197 16.82 -6.32 2.41
C LEU A 197 18.01 -6.94 3.15
N ALA A 198 18.89 -7.64 2.44
CA ALA A 198 20.10 -8.25 3.01
C ALA A 198 21.07 -7.20 3.55
N LEU A 199 21.32 -6.13 2.79
CA LEU A 199 22.15 -5.00 3.22
C LEU A 199 21.57 -4.31 4.46
N HIS A 200 20.25 -4.18 4.51
CA HIS A 200 19.56 -3.60 5.67
C HIS A 200 19.69 -4.47 6.91
N GLN A 201 19.46 -5.78 6.81
CA GLN A 201 19.63 -6.73 7.93
C GLN A 201 21.08 -6.78 8.42
N ALA A 202 22.06 -6.62 7.52
CA ALA A 202 23.47 -6.50 7.87
C ALA A 202 23.85 -5.14 8.52
N GLY A 203 22.89 -4.25 8.79
CA GLY A 203 23.15 -2.94 9.39
C GLY A 203 23.79 -1.93 8.43
N ARG A 204 23.63 -2.09 7.12
CA ARG A 204 24.23 -1.25 6.06
C ARG A 204 23.15 -0.50 5.26
N PRO A 205 22.29 0.33 5.89
CA PRO A 205 21.15 0.96 5.22
C PRO A 205 21.55 1.97 4.14
N ALA A 206 22.71 2.62 4.27
CA ALA A 206 23.22 3.54 3.24
C ALA A 206 23.54 2.79 1.94
N GLU A 207 24.14 1.60 2.03
CA GLU A 207 24.40 0.76 0.86
C GLU A 207 23.13 0.15 0.29
N ALA A 208 22.15 -0.20 1.14
CA ALA A 208 20.84 -0.67 0.70
C ALA A 208 20.13 0.39 -0.18
N LEU A 209 20.12 1.66 0.26
CA LEU A 209 19.53 2.74 -0.54
C LEU A 209 20.33 3.04 -1.81
N ALA A 210 21.67 2.94 -1.76
CA ALA A 210 22.51 3.08 -2.94
C ALA A 210 22.24 1.97 -3.98
N ALA A 211 22.01 0.73 -3.52
CA ALA A 211 21.62 -0.38 -4.39
C ALA A 211 20.26 -0.13 -5.06
N PHE A 212 19.26 0.36 -4.31
CA PHE A 212 17.96 0.75 -4.86
C PHE A 212 18.09 1.84 -5.95
N GLU A 213 18.83 2.91 -5.69
CA GLU A 213 19.00 3.98 -6.68
C GLU A 213 19.76 3.49 -7.93
N ARG A 214 20.70 2.55 -7.75
CA ARG A 214 21.41 1.92 -8.87
C ARG A 214 20.44 1.17 -9.79
N VAL A 215 19.63 0.26 -9.25
CA VAL A 215 18.67 -0.49 -10.08
C VAL A 215 17.61 0.41 -10.69
N ARG A 216 17.10 1.40 -9.95
CA ARG A 216 16.16 2.39 -10.49
C ARG A 216 16.72 3.10 -11.72
N LYS A 217 18.00 3.50 -11.67
CA LYS A 217 18.67 4.11 -12.81
C LYS A 217 18.79 3.13 -13.98
N VAL A 218 19.15 1.87 -13.73
CA VAL A 218 19.25 0.83 -14.78
C VAL A 218 17.89 0.62 -15.45
N LEU A 219 16.83 0.36 -14.69
CA LEU A 219 15.47 0.15 -15.22
C LEU A 219 14.99 1.34 -16.04
N HIS A 220 15.21 2.56 -15.54
CA HIS A 220 14.82 3.77 -16.25
C HIS A 220 15.62 3.95 -17.56
N THR A 221 16.92 3.64 -17.56
CA THR A 221 17.79 3.82 -18.73
C THR A 221 17.56 2.76 -19.80
N GLU A 222 17.44 1.49 -19.40
CA GLU A 222 17.36 0.36 -20.32
C GLU A 222 15.92 0.07 -20.77
N LEU A 223 14.93 0.27 -19.89
CA LEU A 223 13.53 -0.10 -20.14
C LEU A 223 12.57 1.08 -20.12
N GLY A 224 12.97 2.25 -19.59
CA GLY A 224 12.08 3.41 -19.45
C GLY A 224 10.97 3.22 -18.41
N ILE A 225 11.12 2.26 -17.50
CA ILE A 225 10.12 1.91 -16.49
C ILE A 225 10.57 2.33 -15.08
N ASP A 226 9.58 2.52 -14.20
CA ASP A 226 9.81 2.71 -12.77
C ASP A 226 9.96 1.36 -12.03
N PRO A 227 10.62 1.35 -10.84
CA PRO A 227 10.76 0.15 -10.03
C PRO A 227 9.42 -0.48 -9.63
N GLY A 228 9.35 -1.81 -9.71
CA GLY A 228 8.23 -2.63 -9.32
C GLY A 228 7.93 -2.61 -7.80
N PRO A 229 6.76 -3.14 -7.40
CA PRO A 229 6.24 -3.01 -6.04
C PRO A 229 7.11 -3.69 -4.99
N GLU A 230 7.74 -4.83 -5.29
CA GLU A 230 8.59 -5.57 -4.35
C GLU A 230 9.85 -4.77 -3.99
N LEU A 231 10.50 -4.17 -5.00
CA LEU A 231 11.68 -3.36 -4.83
C LEU A 231 11.37 -2.05 -4.08
N VAL A 232 10.23 -1.42 -4.38
CA VAL A 232 9.74 -0.25 -3.62
C VAL A 232 9.42 -0.61 -2.17
N ALA A 233 8.82 -1.78 -1.92
CA ALA A 233 8.55 -2.26 -0.57
C ALA A 233 9.85 -2.49 0.23
N ALA A 234 10.88 -3.07 -0.40
CA ALA A 234 12.20 -3.23 0.21
C ALA A 234 12.80 -1.88 0.64
N GLN A 235 12.77 -0.87 -0.24
CA GLN A 235 13.25 0.49 0.09
C GLN A 235 12.49 1.10 1.28
N ARG A 236 11.15 0.98 1.28
CA ARG A 236 10.31 1.50 2.37
C ARG A 236 10.67 0.89 3.71
N LYS A 237 10.96 -0.42 3.76
CA LYS A 237 11.39 -1.09 4.99
C LYS A 237 12.68 -0.47 5.55
N VAL A 238 13.67 -0.22 4.69
CA VAL A 238 14.93 0.45 5.07
C VAL A 238 14.68 1.86 5.63
N LEU A 239 13.80 2.63 4.98
CA LEU A 239 13.50 4.00 5.40
C LEU A 239 12.74 4.08 6.73
N CYS A 240 11.80 3.17 6.97
CA CYS A 240 10.99 3.15 8.19
C CYS A 240 11.81 2.81 9.45
N GLU A 241 12.79 1.91 9.35
CA GLU A 241 13.59 1.46 10.49
C GLU A 241 14.76 2.41 10.82
N ARG A 242 15.23 3.20 9.84
CA ARG A 242 16.26 4.23 10.05
C ARG A 242 15.71 5.46 10.80
N ASP A 243 14.46 5.80 10.57
CA ASP A 243 13.75 6.86 11.28
C ASP A 243 12.56 6.26 12.06
N PRO A 244 12.79 5.57 13.20
CA PRO A 244 11.68 5.04 14.02
C PRO A 244 10.72 6.15 14.51
N GLY A 245 11.17 7.41 14.49
CA GLY A 245 10.34 8.61 14.72
C GLY A 245 9.51 9.09 13.52
N LYS A 246 9.77 8.61 12.30
CA LYS A 246 8.95 8.82 11.08
C LYS A 246 8.06 7.64 10.73
N SER A 247 8.00 6.62 11.59
CA SER A 247 6.88 5.68 11.56
C SER A 247 5.60 6.50 11.79
N ALA A 248 4.86 6.70 10.71
CA ALA A 248 3.52 7.25 10.74
C ALA A 248 2.68 6.33 11.64
N LYS A 249 2.61 6.62 12.95
CA LYS A 249 1.62 6.02 13.83
C LYS A 249 0.27 6.49 13.34
N LEU A 250 -0.31 5.75 12.39
CA LEU A 250 -1.74 5.70 12.16
C LEU A 250 -2.36 5.02 13.38
N SER A 251 -2.51 5.79 14.46
CA SER A 251 -3.38 5.39 15.55
C SER A 251 -4.81 5.67 15.09
N LEU A 252 -5.39 4.71 14.35
CA LEU A 252 -6.83 4.70 14.15
C LEU A 252 -7.45 4.54 15.55
N VAL A 253 -8.02 5.61 16.11
CA VAL A 253 -8.83 5.53 17.33
C VAL A 253 -10.16 4.88 16.94
N ALA A 254 -10.13 3.60 16.56
CA ALA A 254 -11.31 2.77 16.42
C ALA A 254 -11.72 2.29 17.82
N GLY A 255 -12.15 3.22 18.66
CA GLY A 255 -12.79 2.91 19.92
C GLY A 255 -14.23 2.43 19.67
N SER A 256 -14.54 1.21 20.09
CA SER A 256 -15.89 0.63 20.13
C SER A 256 -16.77 1.41 21.13
N GLY A 257 -17.33 2.53 20.65
CA GLY A 257 -18.35 3.31 21.35
C GLY A 257 -18.21 4.83 21.20
N PRO A 258 -19.32 5.60 21.22
CA PRO A 258 -19.28 7.08 21.17
C PRO A 258 -18.65 7.72 22.41
N ALA A 259 -18.61 7.04 23.56
CA ALA A 259 -18.03 7.56 24.81
C ALA A 259 -16.49 7.48 24.84
N SER A 260 -15.90 6.36 24.42
CA SER A 260 -14.44 6.18 24.40
C SER A 260 -13.75 7.06 23.33
N ARG A 261 -14.45 7.34 22.22
CA ARG A 261 -14.01 8.30 21.19
C ARG A 261 -14.02 9.76 21.64
N ARG A 262 -14.90 10.13 22.61
CA ARG A 262 -14.93 11.47 23.18
C ARG A 262 -13.68 11.76 24.02
N SER A 263 -13.23 10.79 24.82
CA SER A 263 -12.04 10.91 25.69
C SER A 263 -10.76 11.25 24.92
N GLY A 264 -10.50 10.58 23.78
CA GLY A 264 -9.22 10.74 23.08
C GLY A 264 -8.98 12.11 22.42
N ILE A 265 -10.03 12.78 21.94
CA ILE A 265 -9.91 14.15 21.38
C ILE A 265 -9.82 15.17 22.51
N ASP A 266 -10.56 14.96 23.60
CA ASP A 266 -10.54 15.87 24.76
C ASP A 266 -9.18 15.81 25.48
N GLU A 267 -8.57 14.62 25.58
CA GLU A 267 -7.19 14.44 26.04
C GLU A 267 -6.18 15.16 25.11
N LEU A 268 -6.38 15.08 23.80
CA LEU A 268 -5.52 15.76 22.83
C LEU A 268 -5.60 17.28 22.99
N LEU A 269 -6.81 17.83 23.15
CA LEU A 269 -7.02 19.26 23.43
C LEU A 269 -6.41 19.68 24.77
N ALA A 270 -6.54 18.86 25.82
CA ALA A 270 -5.92 19.12 27.12
C ALA A 270 -4.38 19.09 27.08
N SER A 271 -3.81 18.36 26.11
CA SER A 271 -2.36 18.30 25.87
C SER A 271 -1.81 19.50 25.08
N ALA A 272 -2.67 20.39 24.55
CA ALA A 272 -2.25 21.55 23.77
C ALA A 272 -1.38 22.51 24.59
N THR A 273 -0.26 22.94 24.01
CA THR A 273 0.74 23.80 24.66
C THR A 273 0.94 25.15 23.98
N SER A 274 0.58 25.27 22.69
CA SER A 274 0.92 26.44 21.88
C SER A 274 -0.24 26.92 20.99
N GLU A 275 -0.88 26.03 20.22
CA GLU A 275 -1.85 26.42 19.20
C GLU A 275 -2.88 25.32 18.93
N VAL A 276 -4.13 25.73 18.71
CA VAL A 276 -5.22 24.86 18.23
C VAL A 276 -5.86 25.50 17.01
N LEU A 277 -5.93 24.78 15.90
CA LEU A 277 -6.59 25.24 14.66
C LEU A 277 -7.82 24.39 14.38
N ILE A 278 -8.94 25.03 14.06
CA ILE A 278 -10.20 24.34 13.80
C ILE A 278 -10.75 24.79 12.45
N MET A 279 -11.06 23.83 11.59
CA MET A 279 -11.92 24.02 10.41
C MET A 279 -13.19 23.22 10.62
N THR A 280 -14.34 23.88 10.59
CA THR A 280 -15.63 23.21 10.76
C THR A 280 -16.57 23.53 9.62
N ALA A 281 -17.32 22.53 9.15
CA ALA A 281 -18.34 22.70 8.13
C ALA A 281 -19.69 23.20 8.68
N GLY A 282 -19.82 23.41 10.01
CA GLY A 282 -21.02 23.94 10.65
C GLY A 282 -20.92 24.03 12.18
N VAL A 283 -22.00 24.45 12.84
CA VAL A 283 -22.09 24.59 14.32
C VAL A 283 -22.95 23.52 15.00
N GLY A 284 -23.55 22.62 14.22
CA GLY A 284 -24.24 21.43 14.74
C GLY A 284 -23.26 20.34 15.17
N PRO A 285 -23.75 19.19 15.68
CA PRO A 285 -22.92 18.04 15.99
C PRO A 285 -22.33 17.45 14.70
N GLY A 286 -21.18 17.99 14.30
CA GLY A 286 -20.33 17.51 13.22
C GLY A 286 -19.64 16.20 13.62
N GLN A 287 -18.83 15.64 12.70
CA GLN A 287 -18.16 14.37 13.00
C GLN A 287 -17.10 14.55 14.10
N ILE A 288 -16.44 15.71 14.13
CA ILE A 288 -15.44 16.07 15.12
C ILE A 288 -16.09 16.80 16.31
N ASP A 289 -17.20 17.52 16.06
CA ASP A 289 -17.91 18.34 17.05
C ASP A 289 -16.98 19.38 17.72
N ALA A 290 -16.05 19.92 16.92
CA ALA A 290 -14.91 20.71 17.40
C ALA A 290 -15.34 21.98 18.16
N VAL A 291 -16.42 22.62 17.74
CA VAL A 291 -16.94 23.86 18.34
C VAL A 291 -17.48 23.61 19.76
N ARG A 292 -18.22 22.52 19.97
CA ARG A 292 -18.68 22.15 21.31
C ARG A 292 -17.51 21.77 22.19
N ARG A 293 -16.56 20.97 21.69
CA ARG A 293 -15.39 20.54 22.45
C ARG A 293 -14.52 21.71 22.89
N ILE A 294 -14.25 22.67 22.01
CA ILE A 294 -13.43 23.82 22.36
C ILE A 294 -14.14 24.72 23.38
N SER A 295 -15.48 24.84 23.32
CA SER A 295 -16.26 25.57 24.32
C SER A 295 -16.25 24.90 25.70
N GLN A 296 -16.00 23.59 25.75
CA GLN A 296 -15.91 22.80 26.98
C GLN A 296 -14.45 22.50 27.39
N ALA A 297 -13.48 22.82 26.53
CA ALA A 297 -12.09 22.51 26.75
C ALA A 297 -11.47 23.54 27.71
N ASN A 298 -10.89 23.05 28.81
CA ASN A 298 -10.03 23.85 29.67
C ASN A 298 -8.64 23.95 29.04
N LEU A 299 -8.51 24.73 27.96
CA LEU A 299 -7.21 24.99 27.34
C LEU A 299 -6.26 25.65 28.35
N ARG A 300 -4.97 25.32 28.23
CA ARG A 300 -3.95 25.96 29.07
C ARG A 300 -3.88 27.47 28.76
N PRO A 301 -3.62 28.32 29.77
CA PRO A 301 -3.37 29.74 29.53
C PRO A 301 -2.23 29.95 28.53
N GLY A 302 -2.46 30.78 27.50
CA GLY A 302 -1.46 31.08 26.45
C GLY A 302 -1.58 30.23 25.17
N VAL A 303 -2.43 29.21 25.13
CA VAL A 303 -2.72 28.47 23.89
C VAL A 303 -3.54 29.35 22.94
N ARG A 304 -3.03 29.61 21.73
CA ARG A 304 -3.78 30.36 20.71
C ARG A 304 -4.77 29.44 20.01
N CYS A 305 -6.05 29.78 20.05
CA CYS A 305 -7.07 29.02 19.34
C CYS A 305 -7.61 29.85 18.17
N ARG A 306 -7.56 29.28 16.96
CA ARG A 306 -8.09 29.88 15.73
C ARG A 306 -9.14 28.97 15.10
N VAL A 307 -10.30 29.52 14.79
CA VAL A 307 -11.46 28.78 14.29
C VAL A 307 -11.92 29.37 12.97
N LEU A 308 -12.07 28.51 11.97
CA LEU A 308 -12.57 28.82 10.65
C LEU A 308 -13.88 28.06 10.41
N CYS A 309 -14.94 28.79 10.11
CA CYS A 309 -16.29 28.23 9.98
C CYS A 309 -17.06 28.89 8.80
N PRO A 310 -18.14 28.28 8.29
CA PRO A 310 -18.88 28.86 7.18
C PRO A 310 -19.62 30.13 7.61
N ASP A 311 -19.89 31.06 6.68
CA ASP A 311 -20.67 32.27 6.96
C ASP A 311 -22.07 31.99 7.53
N SER A 312 -22.68 30.85 7.18
CA SER A 312 -23.96 30.40 7.73
C SER A 312 -23.93 30.20 9.26
N ALA A 313 -22.73 30.06 9.84
CA ALA A 313 -22.51 29.88 11.26
C ALA A 313 -22.52 31.18 12.06
N ARG A 314 -22.43 32.37 11.42
CA ARG A 314 -22.29 33.68 12.11
C ARG A 314 -23.39 33.98 13.13
N LEU A 315 -24.59 33.45 12.93
CA LEU A 315 -25.74 33.66 13.82
C LEU A 315 -25.75 32.70 15.03
N SER A 316 -24.75 31.82 15.15
CA SER A 316 -24.66 30.89 16.27
C SER A 316 -24.06 31.56 17.51
N GLY A 317 -24.84 31.62 18.59
CA GLY A 317 -24.38 32.15 19.88
C GLY A 317 -23.15 31.45 20.46
N VAL A 318 -22.86 30.21 20.03
CA VAL A 318 -21.68 29.44 20.46
C VAL A 318 -20.38 30.01 19.86
N LEU A 319 -20.41 30.56 18.64
CA LEU A 319 -19.21 31.18 18.07
C LEU A 319 -18.92 32.53 18.72
N SER A 320 -19.97 33.25 19.10
CA SER A 320 -19.86 34.52 19.83
C SER A 320 -19.27 34.31 21.22
N SER A 321 -19.68 33.26 21.94
CA SER A 321 -19.11 32.95 23.26
C SER A 321 -17.65 32.53 23.16
N LEU A 322 -17.25 31.80 22.12
CA LEU A 322 -15.84 31.47 21.86
C LEU A 322 -15.01 32.72 21.55
N SER A 323 -15.53 33.64 20.74
CA SER A 323 -14.86 34.91 20.45
C SER A 323 -14.64 35.73 21.73
N LEU A 324 -15.64 35.82 22.60
CA LEU A 324 -15.52 36.47 23.90
C LEU A 324 -14.55 35.76 24.85
N ALA A 325 -14.38 34.44 24.72
CA ALA A 325 -13.40 33.65 25.46
C ALA A 325 -11.96 33.80 24.93
N GLY A 326 -11.73 34.68 23.95
CA GLY A 326 -10.41 34.96 23.38
C GLY A 326 -9.99 34.01 22.25
N VAL A 327 -10.93 33.27 21.67
CA VAL A 327 -10.70 32.45 20.47
C VAL A 327 -10.82 33.34 19.23
N ASP A 328 -9.83 33.31 18.35
CA ASP A 328 -9.92 34.02 17.07
C ASP A 328 -10.86 33.25 16.14
N VAL A 329 -12.05 33.79 15.89
CA VAL A 329 -13.03 33.17 14.99
C VAL A 329 -13.08 33.97 13.68
N ARG A 330 -12.94 33.29 12.55
CA ARG A 330 -13.13 33.85 11.22
C ARG A 330 -14.09 33.01 10.42
N THR A 331 -14.81 33.64 9.49
CA THR A 331 -15.77 32.95 8.63
C THR A 331 -15.42 33.11 7.15
N ASP A 332 -15.75 32.08 6.38
CA ASP A 332 -15.58 32.04 4.91
C ASP A 332 -16.81 31.36 4.27
N THR A 333 -17.01 31.51 2.97
CA THR A 333 -18.12 30.86 2.26
C THR A 333 -17.90 29.36 2.07
N GLU A 334 -16.65 28.91 1.94
CA GLU A 334 -16.35 27.51 1.63
C GLU A 334 -15.27 26.96 2.56
N ILE A 335 -15.67 26.03 3.44
CA ILE A 335 -14.73 25.31 4.30
C ILE A 335 -14.45 23.94 3.66
N PRO A 336 -13.23 23.68 3.16
CA PRO A 336 -12.94 22.52 2.32
C PRO A 336 -13.03 21.19 3.07
N MET A 337 -12.85 21.21 4.40
CA MET A 337 -12.95 20.02 5.25
C MET A 337 -13.19 20.35 6.72
N GLU A 338 -13.73 19.38 7.46
CA GLU A 338 -13.73 19.39 8.93
C GLU A 338 -12.38 18.87 9.42
N ALA A 339 -11.68 19.63 10.27
CA ALA A 339 -10.38 19.24 10.83
C ALA A 339 -10.09 19.98 12.15
N LEU A 340 -9.34 19.33 13.03
CA LEU A 340 -8.80 19.92 14.25
C LEU A 340 -7.30 19.64 14.33
N VAL A 341 -6.48 20.68 14.46
CA VAL A 341 -5.01 20.57 14.60
C VAL A 341 -4.61 21.01 16.00
N VAL A 342 -3.72 20.26 16.64
CA VAL A 342 -3.12 20.60 17.94
C VAL A 342 -1.60 20.71 17.79
N ASP A 343 -1.05 21.85 18.21
CA ASP A 343 0.38 22.21 18.25
C ASP A 343 1.13 21.99 16.94
N ARG A 344 0.42 21.92 15.80
CA ARG A 344 0.97 21.54 14.48
C ARG A 344 1.74 20.21 14.51
N THR A 345 1.44 19.34 15.47
CA THR A 345 2.03 18.00 15.61
C THR A 345 1.02 16.89 15.36
N SER A 346 -0.27 17.19 15.57
CA SER A 346 -1.37 16.23 15.42
C SER A 346 -2.54 16.90 14.70
N THR A 347 -3.17 16.19 13.78
CA THR A 347 -4.41 16.61 13.13
C THR A 347 -5.46 15.52 13.23
N VAL A 348 -6.70 15.93 13.42
CA VAL A 348 -7.87 15.09 13.64
C VAL A 348 -8.79 15.30 12.46
N LEU A 349 -9.06 14.23 11.71
CA LEU A 349 -9.86 14.26 10.48
C LEU A 349 -11.02 13.26 10.56
N PRO A 350 -12.14 13.51 9.87
CA PRO A 350 -13.22 12.54 9.73
C PRO A 350 -12.72 11.25 9.04
N ALA A 351 -13.07 10.08 9.60
CA ALA A 351 -12.61 8.79 9.11
C ALA A 351 -13.52 8.19 8.03
N ASP A 352 -14.79 8.64 7.91
CA ASP A 352 -15.71 8.18 6.88
C ASP A 352 -16.80 9.23 6.54
N ARG A 353 -17.17 9.32 5.26
CA ARG A 353 -18.33 10.09 4.76
C ARG A 353 -19.45 9.13 4.33
N SER A 354 -19.79 8.11 5.12
CA SER A 354 -20.94 7.27 4.78
C SER A 354 -22.26 7.95 5.13
N SER A 355 -23.16 8.01 4.15
CA SER A 355 -24.49 8.61 4.19
C SER A 355 -25.53 7.80 4.98
N SER A 356 -25.12 6.83 5.79
CA SER A 356 -26.00 5.92 6.52
C SER A 356 -25.75 6.00 8.03
N GLY A 357 -26.30 7.03 8.66
CA GLY A 357 -26.96 7.02 9.98
C GLY A 357 -26.33 6.40 11.23
N SER A 358 -25.17 5.75 11.21
CA SER A 358 -24.61 5.08 12.39
C SER A 358 -23.10 4.89 12.25
N SER A 359 -22.37 5.58 13.14
CA SER A 359 -20.92 5.47 13.38
C SER A 359 -19.99 6.23 12.43
N SER A 360 -20.10 7.56 12.45
CA SER A 360 -19.06 8.43 11.91
C SER A 360 -17.81 8.40 12.79
N GLY A 361 -16.70 7.88 12.26
CA GLY A 361 -15.41 7.77 12.95
C GLY A 361 -14.57 9.03 12.81
N VAL A 362 -13.64 9.23 13.74
CA VAL A 362 -12.64 10.31 13.66
C VAL A 362 -11.26 9.67 13.80
N ALA A 363 -10.31 10.08 12.98
CA ALA A 363 -8.95 9.57 12.95
C ALA A 363 -7.95 10.66 13.37
N VAL A 364 -6.99 10.29 14.22
CA VAL A 364 -5.91 11.17 14.67
C VAL A 364 -4.64 10.84 13.89
N PHE A 365 -4.11 11.81 13.16
CA PHE A 365 -2.91 11.71 12.35
C PHE A 365 -1.78 12.51 13.01
N ARG A 366 -0.65 11.84 13.25
CA ARG A 366 0.61 12.49 13.69
C ARG A 366 1.68 12.55 12.60
N LEU A 367 1.31 12.17 11.38
CA LEU A 367 2.22 12.16 10.22
C LEU A 367 2.52 13.60 9.78
N PRO A 368 3.79 14.06 9.76
CA PRO A 368 4.12 15.44 9.43
C PRO A 368 3.58 15.91 8.09
N GLY A 369 3.53 15.05 7.07
CA GLY A 369 2.98 15.39 5.76
C GLY A 369 1.48 15.73 5.80
N VAL A 370 0.69 14.95 6.54
CA VAL A 370 -0.76 15.18 6.70
C VAL A 370 -1.00 16.42 7.55
N VAL A 371 -0.27 16.58 8.66
CA VAL A 371 -0.38 17.76 9.52
C VAL A 371 0.02 19.03 8.76
N THR A 372 1.12 19.01 8.02
CA THR A 372 1.59 20.15 7.22
C THR A 372 0.59 20.49 6.12
N ALA A 373 -0.01 19.50 5.45
CA ALA A 373 -1.04 19.74 4.44
C ALA A 373 -2.30 20.37 5.06
N THR A 374 -2.78 19.87 6.21
CA THR A 374 -3.94 20.45 6.90
C THR A 374 -3.67 21.87 7.40
N VAL A 375 -2.50 22.11 8.01
CA VAL A 375 -2.08 23.45 8.44
C VAL A 375 -1.94 24.39 7.26
N GLY A 376 -1.31 23.95 6.16
CA GLY A 376 -1.17 24.74 4.94
C GLY A 376 -2.50 25.10 4.29
N LEU A 377 -3.49 24.21 4.37
CA LEU A 377 -4.86 24.49 3.94
C LEU A 377 -5.50 25.60 4.80
N PHE A 378 -5.38 25.49 6.13
CA PHE A 378 -5.89 26.49 7.05
C PHE A 378 -5.26 27.87 6.81
N GLU A 379 -3.92 27.94 6.78
CA GLU A 379 -3.18 29.19 6.64
C GLU A 379 -3.36 29.84 5.26
N ARG A 380 -3.80 29.07 4.25
CA ARG A 380 -4.16 29.63 2.93
C ARG A 380 -5.49 30.37 2.97
N ILE A 381 -6.47 29.89 3.74
CA ILE A 381 -7.82 30.47 3.80
C ILE A 381 -7.87 31.59 4.86
N TRP A 382 -7.17 31.41 5.97
CA TRP A 382 -7.20 32.30 7.13
C TRP A 382 -7.05 33.81 6.80
N PRO A 383 -6.11 34.26 5.93
CA PRO A 383 -5.95 35.67 5.63
C PRO A 383 -7.14 36.30 4.88
N GLY A 384 -7.85 35.50 4.07
CA GLY A 384 -9.02 35.95 3.30
C GLY A 384 -10.33 35.87 4.08
N ALA A 385 -10.37 35.05 5.14
CA ALA A 385 -11.55 34.87 5.97
C ALA A 385 -11.86 36.12 6.83
N VAL A 386 -13.15 36.38 7.05
CA VAL A 386 -13.64 37.59 7.71
C VAL A 386 -13.70 37.38 9.23
N PRO A 387 -13.08 38.24 10.06
CA PRO A 387 -13.18 38.15 11.52
C PRO A 387 -14.60 38.29 12.05
N LEU A 388 -14.97 37.40 12.97
CA LEU A 388 -16.18 37.52 13.76
C LEU A 388 -15.90 38.52 14.90
N SER A 389 -16.37 39.75 14.76
CA SER A 389 -16.16 40.79 15.78
C SER A 389 -17.17 40.65 16.93
N PRO A 390 -16.74 40.63 18.21
CA PRO A 390 -17.65 40.53 19.35
C PRO A 390 -18.60 41.74 19.48
N THR A 391 -18.25 42.87 18.88
CA THR A 391 -18.99 44.14 18.94
C THR A 391 -20.21 44.23 18.02
N ALA A 392 -20.40 43.30 17.08
CA ALA A 392 -21.55 43.32 16.15
C ALA A 392 -22.85 42.77 16.77
N LEU A 393 -22.82 42.31 18.02
CA LEU A 393 -23.94 41.64 18.71
C LEU A 393 -24.54 42.44 19.87
N ALA A 394 -24.00 43.63 20.18
CA ALA A 394 -24.63 44.52 21.16
C ALA A 394 -26.03 44.98 20.73
N ASP A 395 -26.34 44.93 19.44
CA ASP A 395 -27.65 45.29 18.89
C ASP A 395 -28.62 44.10 18.71
N ALA A 396 -28.21 42.87 19.03
CA ALA A 396 -29.02 41.66 18.82
C ALA A 396 -29.45 40.95 20.12
N GLY A 397 -29.33 41.64 21.26
CA GLY A 397 -29.58 41.11 22.61
C GLY A 397 -31.04 40.79 22.97
N ASP A 398 -32.00 40.81 22.02
CA ASP A 398 -33.43 40.77 22.35
C ASP A 398 -34.22 39.57 21.76
N THR A 399 -33.56 38.53 21.24
CA THR A 399 -34.27 37.43 20.52
C THR A 399 -34.20 36.04 21.14
N ALA A 400 -33.66 35.90 22.36
CA ALA A 400 -33.64 34.61 23.07
C ALA A 400 -34.91 34.33 23.90
N VAL A 401 -35.74 35.34 24.16
CA VAL A 401 -37.02 35.18 24.86
C VAL A 401 -38.14 35.42 23.84
N LEU A 402 -39.06 34.46 23.68
CA LEU A 402 -40.29 34.72 22.92
C LEU A 402 -40.99 35.92 23.57
N THR A 403 -41.32 36.94 22.79
CA THR A 403 -42.14 38.02 23.34
C THR A 403 -43.50 37.46 23.75
N ASN A 404 -44.18 38.06 24.74
CA ASN A 404 -45.50 37.60 25.20
C ASN A 404 -46.49 37.42 24.04
N ARG A 405 -46.39 38.27 23.00
CA ARG A 405 -47.22 38.18 21.79
C ARG A 405 -46.89 36.99 20.89
N GLU A 406 -45.61 36.62 20.79
CA GLU A 406 -45.21 35.42 20.05
C GLU A 406 -45.66 34.15 20.78
N HIS A 407 -45.65 34.18 22.12
CA HIS A 407 -46.17 33.09 22.95
C HIS A 407 -47.69 32.91 22.76
N ASP A 408 -48.46 33.99 22.86
CA ASP A 408 -49.93 33.96 22.64
C ASP A 408 -50.28 33.47 21.22
N LEU A 409 -49.53 33.90 20.21
CA LEU A 409 -49.68 33.42 18.85
C LEU A 409 -49.39 31.93 18.73
N LEU A 410 -48.33 31.44 19.37
CA LEU A 410 -47.94 30.03 19.34
C LEU A 410 -48.99 29.13 20.00
N THR A 411 -49.60 29.59 21.10
CA THR A 411 -50.73 28.92 21.76
C THR A 411 -51.96 28.85 20.85
N LEU A 412 -52.31 29.94 20.17
CA LEU A 412 -53.43 29.98 19.21
C LEU A 412 -53.20 29.03 18.02
N LEU A 413 -51.97 28.93 17.50
CA LEU A 413 -51.63 28.00 16.42
C LEU A 413 -51.71 26.54 16.87
N CYS A 414 -51.30 26.22 18.10
CA CYS A 414 -51.39 24.86 18.64
C CYS A 414 -52.85 24.42 18.85
N SER A 415 -53.75 25.37 19.12
CA SER A 415 -55.20 25.12 19.19
C SER A 415 -55.88 24.95 17.81
N GLY A 416 -55.13 25.01 16.70
CA GLY A 416 -55.66 24.84 15.35
C GLY A 416 -56.29 26.10 14.74
N SER A 417 -56.02 27.29 15.30
CA SER A 417 -56.51 28.55 14.74
C SER A 417 -55.83 28.88 13.41
N THR A 418 -56.58 29.40 12.44
CA THR A 418 -56.03 29.93 11.18
C THR A 418 -55.37 31.30 11.39
N ASP A 419 -54.53 31.73 10.45
CA ASP A 419 -53.83 33.02 10.53
C ASP A 419 -54.82 34.20 10.63
N GLU A 420 -55.99 34.08 9.98
CA GLU A 420 -57.08 35.07 10.02
C GLU A 420 -57.77 35.11 11.39
N SER A 421 -57.99 33.95 12.01
CA SER A 421 -58.59 33.87 13.36
C SER A 421 -57.62 34.33 14.45
N ALA A 422 -56.34 33.99 14.32
CA ALA A 422 -55.29 34.46 15.21
C ALA A 422 -55.08 35.98 15.09
N ALA A 423 -55.13 36.52 13.87
CA ALA A 423 -55.08 37.96 13.62
C ALA A 423 -56.22 38.72 14.31
N ALA A 424 -57.45 38.22 14.21
CA ALA A 424 -58.61 38.82 14.87
C ALA A 424 -58.52 38.76 16.41
N ARG A 425 -58.00 37.66 16.99
CA ARG A 425 -57.86 37.51 18.45
C ARG A 425 -56.71 38.33 19.04
N LEU A 426 -55.66 38.57 18.27
CA LEU A 426 -54.48 39.34 18.69
C LEU A 426 -54.57 40.83 18.31
N ASP A 427 -55.69 41.25 17.70
CA ASP A 427 -55.93 42.61 17.18
C ASP A 427 -54.81 43.15 16.27
N ILE A 428 -54.37 42.32 15.32
CA ILE A 428 -53.29 42.64 14.38
C ILE A 428 -53.60 42.14 12.97
N SER A 429 -52.87 42.64 11.98
CA SER A 429 -53.07 42.21 10.58
C SER A 429 -52.63 40.76 10.34
N VAL A 430 -53.33 40.06 9.44
CA VAL A 430 -53.00 38.69 8.98
C VAL A 430 -51.57 38.62 8.42
N ARG A 431 -51.11 39.70 7.76
CA ARG A 431 -49.74 39.79 7.26
C ARG A 431 -48.70 39.76 8.39
N THR A 432 -48.99 40.44 9.50
CA THR A 432 -48.13 40.45 10.69
C THR A 432 -48.09 39.07 11.32
N VAL A 433 -49.25 38.40 11.45
CA VAL A 433 -49.33 37.01 11.93
C VAL A 433 -48.48 36.08 11.08
N ARG A 434 -48.68 36.05 9.76
CA ARG A 434 -47.91 35.18 8.84
C ARG A 434 -46.40 35.41 8.94
N ARG A 435 -45.97 36.67 9.09
CA ARG A 435 -44.56 37.01 9.29
C ARG A 435 -44.02 36.44 10.61
N MET A 436 -44.76 36.60 11.70
CA MET A 436 -44.36 36.07 13.02
C MET A 436 -44.36 34.54 13.03
N VAL A 437 -45.32 33.88 12.37
CA VAL A 437 -45.32 32.42 12.21
C VAL A 437 -44.08 31.95 11.43
N ALA A 438 -43.75 32.61 10.32
CA ALA A 438 -42.57 32.26 9.54
C ALA A 438 -41.28 32.41 10.36
N ASP A 439 -41.17 33.47 11.15
CA ASP A 439 -40.00 33.71 12.00
C ASP A 439 -39.88 32.68 13.13
N ILE A 440 -40.99 32.36 13.81
CA ILE A 440 -41.06 31.31 14.83
C ILE A 440 -40.70 29.94 14.23
N MET A 441 -41.25 29.59 13.06
CA MET A 441 -40.92 28.34 12.39
C MET A 441 -39.44 28.27 12.02
N ASN A 442 -38.85 29.38 11.58
CA ASN A 442 -37.43 29.44 11.25
C ASN A 442 -36.55 29.28 12.51
N ARG A 443 -36.88 29.97 13.61
CA ARG A 443 -36.23 29.86 14.92
C ARG A 443 -36.32 28.44 15.51
N LEU A 444 -37.42 27.73 15.25
CA LEU A 444 -37.62 26.33 15.67
C LEU A 444 -37.07 25.31 14.67
N GLY A 445 -36.64 25.74 13.49
CA GLY A 445 -36.28 24.85 12.38
C GLY A 445 -37.43 23.90 12.00
N ALA A 446 -38.67 24.37 12.07
CA ALA A 446 -39.87 23.60 11.77
C ALA A 446 -40.27 23.78 10.31
N ARG A 447 -40.58 22.66 9.64
CA ARG A 447 -41.02 22.63 8.23
C ARG A 447 -42.53 22.73 8.08
N SER A 448 -43.27 22.63 9.18
CA SER A 448 -44.72 22.81 9.21
C SER A 448 -45.17 23.44 10.53
N ARG A 449 -46.35 24.06 10.52
CA ARG A 449 -46.98 24.67 11.71
C ARG A 449 -47.15 23.65 12.84
N PHE A 450 -47.58 22.43 12.51
CA PHE A 450 -47.71 21.34 13.46
C PHE A 450 -46.36 20.96 14.09
N GLN A 451 -45.31 20.86 13.27
CA GLN A 451 -43.95 20.57 13.76
C GLN A 451 -43.41 21.71 14.64
N ALA A 452 -43.78 22.96 14.36
CA ALA A 452 -43.42 24.10 15.20
C ALA A 452 -44.05 24.00 16.59
N GLY A 453 -45.33 23.61 16.68
CA GLY A 453 -46.01 23.37 17.96
C GLY A 453 -45.36 22.27 18.79
N VAL A 454 -45.07 21.11 18.18
CA VAL A 454 -44.40 19.99 18.87
C VAL A 454 -43.01 20.40 19.38
N LYS A 455 -42.20 21.05 18.54
CA LYS A 455 -40.86 21.51 18.94
C LYS A 455 -40.87 22.61 20.00
N ALA A 456 -41.91 23.44 20.02
CA ALA A 456 -42.08 24.46 21.05
C ALA A 456 -42.46 23.83 22.40
N ALA A 457 -43.33 22.81 22.39
CA ALA A 457 -43.65 22.02 23.58
C ALA A 457 -42.42 21.29 24.15
N ASP A 458 -41.63 20.63 23.28
CA ASP A 458 -40.38 19.96 23.68
C ASP A 458 -39.33 20.92 24.29
N ARG A 459 -39.38 22.21 23.91
CA ARG A 459 -38.50 23.26 24.46
C ARG A 459 -39.08 23.95 25.70
N GLY A 460 -40.24 23.52 26.18
CA GLY A 460 -40.93 24.11 27.34
C GLY A 460 -41.46 25.53 27.08
N TRP A 461 -41.62 25.93 25.81
CA TRP A 461 -42.13 27.25 25.43
C TRP A 461 -43.65 27.34 25.54
N LEU A 462 -44.32 26.24 25.79
CA LEU A 462 -45.76 26.11 26.04
C LEU A 462 -45.90 25.46 27.41
N MET A 463 -45.83 26.25 28.48
CA MET A 463 -46.13 25.78 29.84
C MET A 463 -47.42 26.47 30.27
N ASP A 464 -48.47 25.68 30.46
CA ASP A 464 -49.81 26.11 30.86
C ASP A 464 -49.76 27.00 32.10
N LYS A 465 -50.31 28.22 31.98
CA LYS A 465 -50.90 28.91 33.12
C LYS A 465 -52.29 28.32 33.37
N ALA A 466 -52.28 27.31 34.24
CA ALA A 466 -53.29 26.95 35.24
C ALA A 466 -54.63 26.33 34.80
N GLY A 467 -55.06 25.35 35.62
CA GLY A 467 -56.39 25.37 36.24
C GLY A 467 -57.55 24.90 35.39
#